data_AF-A0A947WIP3-F1
#
_entry.id   AF-A0A947WIP3-F1
#
_cell.length_a   1.000
_cell.length_b   1.000
_cell.length_c   1.000
_cell.angle_alpha   90.00
_cell.angle_beta   90.00
_cell.angle_gamma   90.00
#
_symmetry.space_group_name_H-M   'P 1'
#
loop_
_entity.id
_entity.type
_entity.pdbx_description
1 polymer ?
#
loop_
_entity_poly.entity_id
_entity_poly.type
_entity_poly.pdbx_seq_one_letter_code
_entity_poly.pdbx_strand_id
1 'polypeptide(L)'
;MIDITPPSLNNNPQQDIIVTNLQPLLTFFNSKGGAGKLNYDIHLDTSPRFNTKNTIKYNQVKQTNDLVSSKLIEEKNKLKDNKHYFWRVRATDEKSNKSEWAESRFFVDTKSDDKFMDMTRVPIKKVEASSGFNVKNIIDYDDPGEGSFWQSTPPGDLVHWVKFDLGRAKTISRVWMLSNLSGPDNWLKDFVWQKSSDGKHWSVVAGTDVKKNDTYRNILDFKPTKARYFRLMIKDWHGYAPQLNEVILYSPGVPKAPKPPTGKYVLVVGNQHNGFTFSELARHIEHTGLRLKTMTVPRYEVSLDMLNKLQNKPVAIVLSGNNADYPNQPMFEYNGEFEIIRESNIPILGICCGHQMLCAAYGQTYIGSMGWSDISSLRLEDRLPLSHIKIRKKNDPIFKGIPDNFTAPEVHGWAVLHVPDMYEVIADSGYVQAIRHKSKLIYGKQFHAEIKASYNQGVPFIKNFLKLALAF
;
A
#
# COMPACT_ATOMS: atom_id res chain seq x y z
N MET A 1 -39.97 11.42 3.05
CA MET A 1 -39.06 10.43 3.70
C MET A 1 -37.74 11.13 3.91
N ILE A 2 -37.18 11.09 5.13
CA ILE A 2 -35.80 11.55 5.33
C ILE A 2 -34.93 10.43 4.78
N ASP A 3 -34.40 10.63 3.57
CA ASP A 3 -33.62 9.60 2.89
C ASP A 3 -32.31 9.35 3.66
N ILE A 4 -31.89 8.10 3.76
CA ILE A 4 -30.66 7.70 4.45
C ILE A 4 -29.65 7.30 3.38
N THR A 5 -28.53 8.00 3.31
CA THR A 5 -27.48 7.63 2.34
C THR A 5 -26.87 6.28 2.72
N PRO A 6 -26.41 5.46 1.77
CA PRO A 6 -25.58 4.30 2.12
C PRO A 6 -24.29 4.75 2.81
N PRO A 7 -23.70 3.93 3.70
CA PRO A 7 -22.38 4.22 4.27
C PRO A 7 -21.29 4.21 3.19
N SER A 8 -20.14 4.85 3.44
CA SER A 8 -19.00 4.81 2.48
C SER A 8 -17.93 3.83 2.94
N LEU A 9 -17.59 2.85 2.09
CA LEU A 9 -16.63 1.77 2.37
C LEU A 9 -15.20 2.04 1.87
N ASN A 10 -14.85 3.29 1.60
CA ASN A 10 -13.50 3.72 1.26
C ASN A 10 -12.59 3.91 2.49
N ASN A 11 -12.85 3.21 3.60
CA ASN A 11 -12.03 3.31 4.81
C ASN A 11 -11.18 2.06 5.07
N ASN A 12 -11.65 1.05 5.81
CA ASN A 12 -10.89 -0.19 6.03
C ASN A 12 -11.85 -1.36 6.33
N PRO A 13 -11.76 -2.54 5.69
CA PRO A 13 -10.99 -2.82 4.49
C PRO A 13 -11.60 -2.14 3.26
N GLN A 14 -10.78 -1.37 2.54
CA GLN A 14 -11.18 -0.80 1.25
C GLN A 14 -11.33 -1.88 0.19
N GLN A 15 -11.96 -1.49 -0.91
CA GLN A 15 -12.12 -2.34 -2.08
C GLN A 15 -10.76 -2.88 -2.54
N ASP A 16 -10.65 -4.21 -2.57
CA ASP A 16 -9.51 -4.96 -3.07
C ASP A 16 -8.19 -4.75 -2.32
N ILE A 17 -8.27 -4.45 -1.02
CA ILE A 17 -7.10 -4.37 -0.13
C ILE A 17 -6.68 -5.75 0.39
N ILE A 18 -5.43 -5.85 0.86
CA ILE A 18 -4.91 -7.03 1.56
C ILE A 18 -5.02 -6.77 3.05
N VAL A 19 -5.74 -7.65 3.73
CA VAL A 19 -5.89 -7.66 5.18
C VAL A 19 -4.88 -8.65 5.76
N THR A 20 -4.07 -8.22 6.72
CA THR A 20 -2.92 -9.00 7.23
C THR A 20 -3.18 -9.67 8.57
N ASN A 21 -4.44 -9.70 8.99
CA ASN A 21 -4.90 -10.30 10.23
C ASN A 21 -6.24 -11.03 10.03
N LEU A 22 -6.58 -11.96 10.92
CA LEU A 22 -7.80 -12.78 10.77
C LEU A 22 -9.03 -12.16 11.45
N GLN A 23 -8.90 -10.99 12.07
CA GLN A 23 -9.97 -10.29 12.77
C GLN A 23 -9.98 -8.79 12.40
N PRO A 24 -10.04 -8.45 11.09
CA PRO A 24 -9.90 -7.06 10.66
C PRO A 24 -10.94 -6.14 11.30
N LEU A 25 -10.59 -4.88 11.48
CA LEU A 25 -11.54 -3.85 11.88
C LEU A 25 -12.32 -3.38 10.66
N LEU A 26 -13.62 -3.68 10.61
CA LEU A 26 -14.51 -3.14 9.59
C LEU A 26 -14.87 -1.71 9.96
N THR A 27 -14.45 -0.73 9.17
CA THR A 27 -14.66 0.69 9.37
C THR A 27 -15.23 1.34 8.10
N PHE A 28 -16.10 2.33 8.29
CA PHE A 28 -16.79 2.99 7.19
C PHE A 28 -17.24 4.37 7.61
N PHE A 29 -17.33 5.31 6.66
CA PHE A 29 -17.92 6.61 6.94
C PHE A 29 -19.43 6.47 7.11
N ASN A 30 -19.94 7.16 8.12
CA ASN A 30 -21.34 7.09 8.49
C ASN A 30 -22.23 7.62 7.36
N SER A 31 -23.40 6.98 7.23
CA SER A 31 -24.54 7.52 6.50
C SER A 31 -24.95 8.91 6.99
N LYS A 32 -25.53 9.71 6.10
CA LYS A 32 -26.18 10.99 6.41
C LYS A 32 -27.69 10.86 6.25
N GLY A 33 -28.45 11.72 6.94
CA GLY A 33 -29.92 11.70 6.95
C GLY A 33 -30.50 10.77 8.01
N GLY A 34 -31.76 10.34 7.81
CA GLY A 34 -32.52 9.51 8.76
C GLY A 34 -33.00 10.24 10.02
N ALA A 35 -33.79 9.54 10.84
CA ALA A 35 -34.25 10.01 12.15
C ALA A 35 -33.40 9.46 13.31
N GLY A 36 -32.82 10.35 14.10
CA GLY A 36 -32.08 10.00 15.31
C GLY A 36 -30.73 9.34 15.04
N LYS A 37 -30.23 8.56 15.99
CA LYS A 37 -28.94 7.85 15.83
C LYS A 37 -29.10 6.62 14.94
N LEU A 38 -28.13 6.41 14.07
CA LEU A 38 -28.14 5.25 13.16
C LEU A 38 -27.56 4.01 13.82
N ASN A 39 -28.09 2.85 13.41
CA ASN A 39 -27.52 1.54 13.64
C ASN A 39 -27.16 0.90 12.30
N TYR A 40 -26.21 -0.03 12.31
CA TYR A 40 -25.71 -0.66 11.10
C TYR A 40 -25.92 -2.17 11.12
N ASP A 41 -26.41 -2.71 10.00
CA ASP A 41 -26.33 -4.13 9.70
C ASP A 41 -25.07 -4.35 8.86
N ILE A 42 -24.18 -5.24 9.29
CA ILE A 42 -22.94 -5.58 8.59
C ILE A 42 -22.96 -7.07 8.26
N HIS A 43 -22.76 -7.40 7.00
CA HIS A 43 -22.61 -8.79 6.55
C HIS A 43 -21.21 -9.00 5.98
N LEU A 44 -20.66 -10.18 6.21
CA LEU A 44 -19.39 -10.64 5.65
C LEU A 44 -19.57 -12.07 5.13
N ASP A 45 -19.12 -12.33 3.91
CA ASP A 45 -19.26 -13.62 3.25
C ASP A 45 -18.07 -13.87 2.30
N THR A 46 -17.87 -15.12 1.89
CA THR A 46 -16.94 -15.53 0.84
C THR A 46 -17.59 -15.53 -0.55
N SER A 47 -18.88 -15.22 -0.63
CA SER A 47 -19.64 -15.05 -1.86
C SER A 47 -20.14 -13.60 -1.96
N PRO A 48 -20.02 -12.94 -3.13
CA PRO A 48 -20.57 -11.60 -3.34
C PRO A 48 -22.10 -11.56 -3.24
N ARG A 49 -22.77 -12.72 -3.24
CA ARG A 49 -24.23 -12.81 -3.09
C ARG A 49 -24.69 -12.85 -1.63
N PHE A 50 -23.77 -12.90 -0.67
CA PHE A 50 -24.07 -12.96 0.77
C PHE A 50 -25.08 -14.06 1.15
N ASN A 51 -24.94 -15.23 0.52
CA ASN A 51 -25.90 -16.33 0.58
C ASN A 51 -25.28 -17.67 1.00
N THR A 52 -24.02 -17.68 1.47
CA THR A 52 -23.43 -18.93 1.95
C THR A 52 -23.98 -19.29 3.33
N LYS A 53 -23.88 -20.57 3.71
CA LYS A 53 -24.27 -21.01 5.06
C LYS A 53 -23.45 -20.34 6.18
N ASN A 54 -22.30 -19.77 5.85
CA ASN A 54 -21.34 -19.20 6.78
C ASN A 54 -21.28 -17.66 6.73
N THR A 55 -22.31 -16.98 6.18
CA THR A 55 -22.39 -15.52 6.24
C THR A 55 -22.32 -15.05 7.69
N ILE A 56 -21.30 -14.27 8.02
CA ILE A 56 -21.17 -13.60 9.31
C ILE A 56 -22.06 -12.36 9.27
N LYS A 57 -22.90 -12.18 10.30
CA LYS A 57 -23.83 -11.05 10.41
C LYS A 57 -23.68 -10.36 11.76
N TYR A 58 -23.51 -9.05 11.72
CA TYR A 58 -23.60 -8.18 12.89
C TYR A 58 -24.78 -7.24 12.66
N ASN A 59 -25.85 -7.43 13.41
CA ASN A 59 -27.06 -6.62 13.28
C ASN A 59 -27.07 -5.55 14.36
N GLN A 60 -27.65 -4.39 14.04
CA GLN A 60 -27.85 -3.29 15.00
C GLN A 60 -26.54 -2.84 15.68
N VAL A 61 -25.44 -2.79 14.92
CA VAL A 61 -24.18 -2.19 15.38
C VAL A 61 -24.39 -0.69 15.55
N LYS A 62 -24.31 -0.21 16.78
CA LYS A 62 -24.49 1.22 17.08
C LYS A 62 -23.43 2.06 16.40
N GLN A 63 -23.82 3.22 15.87
CA GLN A 63 -22.89 4.25 15.41
C GLN A 63 -21.89 4.61 16.52
N THR A 64 -20.59 4.60 16.22
CA THR A 64 -19.53 4.73 17.24
C THR A 64 -19.00 6.15 17.40
N ASN A 65 -18.99 6.97 16.35
CA ASN A 65 -18.71 8.42 16.41
C ASN A 65 -19.47 9.15 15.28
N ASP A 66 -19.27 10.46 15.10
CA ASP A 66 -20.05 11.26 14.15
C ASP A 66 -19.64 11.07 12.67
N LEU A 67 -18.39 10.69 12.39
CA LEU A 67 -17.88 10.58 11.02
C LEU A 67 -17.70 9.13 10.53
N VAL A 68 -17.21 8.24 11.40
CA VAL A 68 -16.77 6.88 11.08
C VAL A 68 -17.34 5.89 12.09
N SER A 69 -17.94 4.80 11.62
CA SER A 69 -18.31 3.68 12.48
C SER A 69 -17.38 2.50 12.29
N SER A 70 -17.24 1.68 13.32
CA SER A 70 -16.32 0.53 13.30
C SER A 70 -16.88 -0.71 13.98
N LYS A 71 -16.53 -1.90 13.46
CA LYS A 71 -16.82 -3.21 14.03
C LYS A 71 -15.63 -4.15 13.85
N LEU A 72 -14.99 -4.52 14.96
CA LEU A 72 -13.97 -5.56 14.96
C LEU A 72 -14.62 -6.93 14.73
N ILE A 73 -14.04 -7.75 13.86
CA ILE A 73 -14.43 -9.15 13.73
C ILE A 73 -14.18 -9.88 15.06
N GLU A 74 -15.21 -10.54 15.58
CA GLU A 74 -15.12 -11.27 16.84
C GLU A 74 -14.30 -12.56 16.67
N GLU A 75 -13.60 -13.01 17.72
CA GLU A 75 -12.75 -14.23 17.67
C GLU A 75 -13.51 -15.47 17.18
N LYS A 76 -14.79 -15.63 17.53
CA LYS A 76 -15.63 -16.74 17.04
C LYS A 76 -15.91 -16.69 15.53
N ASN A 77 -15.77 -15.52 14.92
CA ASN A 77 -16.00 -15.22 13.52
C ASN A 77 -14.68 -14.97 12.76
N LYS A 78 -13.56 -15.38 13.35
CA LYS A 78 -12.23 -15.24 12.76
C LYS A 78 -12.19 -15.77 11.33
N LEU A 79 -11.59 -14.97 10.46
CA LEU A 79 -11.54 -15.25 9.03
C LEU A 79 -10.54 -16.35 8.72
N LYS A 80 -10.68 -16.94 7.53
CA LYS A 80 -9.75 -17.91 6.99
C LYS A 80 -8.69 -17.18 6.17
N ASP A 81 -7.45 -17.57 6.39
CA ASP A 81 -6.30 -17.10 5.63
C ASP A 81 -6.38 -17.52 4.15
N ASN A 82 -5.68 -16.79 3.29
CA ASN A 82 -5.63 -16.96 1.82
C ASN A 82 -7.02 -17.05 1.19
N LYS A 83 -7.89 -16.09 1.53
CA LYS A 83 -9.28 -16.12 1.08
C LYS A 83 -9.85 -14.73 0.82
N HIS A 84 -10.64 -14.63 -0.26
CA HIS A 84 -11.44 -13.44 -0.53
C HIS A 84 -12.69 -13.39 0.34
N TYR A 85 -12.98 -12.20 0.83
CA TYR A 85 -14.19 -11.86 1.57
C TYR A 85 -14.85 -10.65 0.95
N PHE A 86 -16.17 -10.70 0.88
CA PHE A 86 -17.06 -9.62 0.50
C PHE A 86 -17.77 -9.16 1.76
N TRP A 87 -17.87 -7.86 1.95
CA TRP A 87 -18.57 -7.28 3.09
C TRP A 87 -19.47 -6.16 2.63
N ARG A 88 -20.56 -5.99 3.37
CA ARG A 88 -21.51 -4.92 3.11
C ARG A 88 -22.08 -4.36 4.38
N VAL A 89 -22.49 -3.11 4.31
CA VAL A 89 -23.09 -2.38 5.42
C VAL A 89 -24.25 -1.53 4.93
N ARG A 90 -25.29 -1.41 5.75
CA ARG A 90 -26.35 -0.43 5.55
C ARG A 90 -26.74 0.21 6.88
N ALA A 91 -27.23 1.43 6.83
CA ALA A 91 -27.78 2.11 7.99
C ALA A 91 -29.26 1.76 8.20
N THR A 92 -29.68 1.83 9.46
CA THR A 92 -31.07 1.80 9.90
C THR A 92 -31.27 2.92 10.91
N ASP A 93 -32.30 3.74 10.73
CA ASP A 93 -32.65 4.81 11.66
C ASP A 93 -33.60 4.34 12.78
N GLU A 94 -33.95 5.22 13.72
CA GLU A 94 -34.84 4.88 14.85
C GLU A 94 -36.28 4.57 14.41
N LYS A 95 -36.66 4.97 13.20
CA LYS A 95 -37.97 4.67 12.59
C LYS A 95 -37.93 3.40 11.72
N SER A 96 -36.83 2.64 11.79
CA SER A 96 -36.60 1.43 10.98
C SER A 96 -36.51 1.66 9.47
N ASN A 97 -36.32 2.91 9.02
CA ASN A 97 -35.96 3.18 7.63
C ASN A 97 -34.53 2.70 7.39
N LYS A 98 -34.24 2.21 6.18
CA LYS A 98 -32.94 1.63 5.84
C LYS A 98 -32.35 2.29 4.62
N SER A 99 -31.04 2.47 4.62
CA SER A 99 -30.31 2.84 3.40
C SER A 99 -30.18 1.63 2.46
N GLU A 100 -29.78 1.92 1.23
CA GLU A 100 -29.17 0.92 0.35
C GLU A 100 -27.91 0.30 1.00
N TRP A 101 -27.52 -0.87 0.51
CA TRP A 101 -26.26 -1.51 0.91
C TRP A 101 -25.09 -0.84 0.21
N ALA A 102 -24.05 -0.53 0.98
CA ALA A 102 -22.72 -0.33 0.46
C ALA A 102 -21.96 -1.66 0.53
N GLU A 103 -21.21 -2.00 -0.51
CA GLU A 103 -20.48 -3.28 -0.60
C GLU A 103 -19.01 -3.05 -0.96
N SER A 104 -18.14 -3.90 -0.44
CA SER A 104 -16.69 -3.90 -0.69
C SER A 104 -16.17 -5.34 -0.57
N ARG A 105 -14.91 -5.57 -0.96
CA ARG A 105 -14.24 -6.87 -0.78
C ARG A 105 -12.77 -6.70 -0.49
N PHE A 106 -12.15 -7.70 0.12
CA PHE A 106 -10.73 -7.73 0.44
C PHE A 106 -10.20 -9.16 0.40
N PHE A 107 -8.88 -9.32 0.41
CA PHE A 107 -8.21 -10.61 0.52
C PHE A 107 -7.51 -10.72 1.87
N VAL A 108 -7.69 -11.83 2.58
CA VAL A 108 -6.98 -12.10 3.83
C VAL A 108 -5.69 -12.85 3.53
N ASP A 109 -4.55 -12.26 3.92
CA ASP A 109 -3.23 -12.89 3.88
C ASP A 109 -2.41 -12.51 5.12
N THR A 110 -2.41 -13.41 6.10
CA THR A 110 -1.63 -13.24 7.34
C THR A 110 -0.14 -13.44 7.15
N LYS A 111 0.30 -14.12 6.08
CA LYS A 111 1.73 -14.30 5.79
C LYS A 111 2.35 -13.04 5.22
N SER A 112 1.53 -12.19 4.59
CA SER A 112 1.96 -10.94 3.96
C SER A 112 2.83 -10.03 4.82
N ASP A 113 2.61 -10.07 6.14
CA ASP A 113 3.24 -9.15 7.08
C ASP A 113 4.09 -9.87 8.15
N ASP A 114 4.08 -11.21 8.16
CA ASP A 114 4.85 -11.98 9.15
C ASP A 114 6.35 -12.04 8.81
N LYS A 115 6.73 -11.76 7.56
CA LYS A 115 8.13 -11.59 7.12
C LYS A 115 8.23 -10.48 6.08
N PHE A 116 8.36 -9.25 6.56
CA PHE A 116 8.64 -8.10 5.71
C PHE A 116 10.11 -7.70 5.86
N MET A 117 10.86 -7.69 4.76
CA MET A 117 12.28 -7.32 4.72
C MET A 117 13.22 -8.13 5.66
N ASP A 118 13.07 -9.46 5.73
CA ASP A 118 13.77 -10.32 6.71
C ASP A 118 13.50 -9.99 8.19
N MET A 119 12.49 -9.16 8.47
CA MET A 119 12.00 -8.90 9.83
C MET A 119 10.65 -9.57 10.03
N THR A 120 10.42 -10.05 11.25
CA THR A 120 9.13 -10.61 11.63
C THR A 120 8.34 -9.58 12.43
N ARG A 121 7.14 -9.23 11.95
CA ARG A 121 6.19 -8.43 12.72
C ARG A 121 5.94 -9.12 14.06
N VAL A 122 5.88 -8.32 15.10
CA VAL A 122 5.66 -8.79 16.46
C VAL A 122 4.23 -8.46 16.88
N PRO A 123 3.34 -9.46 16.97
CA PRO A 123 1.94 -9.20 17.32
C PRO A 123 1.81 -8.57 18.70
N ILE A 124 1.05 -7.47 18.76
CA ILE A 124 0.62 -6.79 19.98
C ILE A 124 -0.65 -7.48 20.49
N LYS A 125 -0.66 -7.85 21.78
CA LYS A 125 -1.80 -8.54 22.40
C LYS A 125 -2.88 -7.57 22.88
N LYS A 126 -2.45 -6.41 23.38
CA LYS A 126 -3.35 -5.37 23.90
C LYS A 126 -2.70 -4.01 23.73
N VAL A 127 -3.50 -3.01 23.43
CA VAL A 127 -3.09 -1.60 23.37
C VAL A 127 -3.99 -0.76 24.27
N GLU A 128 -3.40 0.22 24.94
CA GLU A 128 -4.06 1.18 25.83
C GLU A 128 -3.47 2.57 25.58
N ALA A 129 -4.25 3.62 25.73
CA ALA A 129 -3.77 5.00 25.64
C ALA A 129 -4.11 5.75 26.93
N SER A 130 -3.37 6.83 27.18
CA SER A 130 -3.62 7.75 28.29
C SER A 130 -5.02 8.36 28.24
N SER A 131 -5.53 8.62 27.03
CA SER A 131 -6.79 9.28 26.77
C SER A 131 -7.21 9.08 25.31
N GLY A 132 -8.33 9.70 24.92
CA GLY A 132 -8.83 9.66 23.56
C GLY A 132 -9.70 8.44 23.25
N PHE A 133 -9.83 8.15 21.96
CA PHE A 133 -10.74 7.13 21.43
C PHE A 133 -10.05 6.28 20.36
N ASN A 134 -10.63 5.11 20.04
CA ASN A 134 -10.18 4.24 18.94
C ASN A 134 -8.74 3.69 19.04
N VAL A 135 -8.17 3.58 20.25
CA VAL A 135 -6.78 3.09 20.42
C VAL A 135 -6.51 1.72 19.77
N LYS A 136 -7.53 0.87 19.63
CA LYS A 136 -7.39 -0.46 19.02
C LYS A 136 -7.12 -0.40 17.52
N ASN A 137 -7.48 0.69 16.84
CA ASN A 137 -7.39 0.80 15.39
C ASN A 137 -5.93 0.81 14.92
N ILE A 138 -5.01 1.32 15.74
CA ILE A 138 -3.60 1.48 15.34
C ILE A 138 -2.80 0.16 15.33
N ILE A 139 -3.41 -0.93 15.76
CA ILE A 139 -2.81 -2.28 15.76
C ILE A 139 -3.63 -3.26 14.94
N ASP A 140 -4.48 -2.75 14.04
CA ASP A 140 -5.24 -3.58 13.10
C ASP A 140 -4.34 -4.13 11.98
N TYR A 141 -3.24 -3.42 11.68
CA TYR A 141 -2.23 -3.77 10.66
C TYR A 141 -2.75 -3.91 9.22
N ASP A 142 -3.99 -3.49 9.01
CA ASP A 142 -4.57 -3.31 7.69
C ASP A 142 -4.30 -1.87 7.29
N ASP A 143 -3.96 -1.64 6.01
CA ASP A 143 -3.62 -0.33 5.46
C ASP A 143 -4.68 0.71 5.89
N PRO A 144 -4.32 1.60 6.85
CA PRO A 144 -5.30 2.29 7.65
C PRO A 144 -5.98 3.33 6.77
N GLY A 145 -7.26 3.13 6.49
CA GLY A 145 -8.06 4.18 5.85
C GLY A 145 -8.04 5.49 6.67
N GLU A 146 -8.34 6.60 6.00
CA GLU A 146 -8.30 7.94 6.58
C GLU A 146 -9.03 8.07 7.94
N GLY A 147 -10.14 7.35 8.11
CA GLY A 147 -10.96 7.33 9.32
C GLY A 147 -10.52 6.33 10.39
N SER A 148 -9.51 5.51 10.12
CA SER A 148 -9.04 4.43 10.99
C SER A 148 -7.84 4.87 11.83
N PHE A 149 -8.10 5.63 12.89
CA PHE A 149 -7.04 6.17 13.75
C PHE A 149 -7.41 6.17 15.22
N TRP A 150 -6.40 6.22 16.08
CA TRP A 150 -6.49 6.72 17.44
C TRP A 150 -6.18 8.21 17.46
N GLN A 151 -7.00 8.98 18.16
CA GLN A 151 -6.70 10.38 18.47
C GLN A 151 -6.85 10.58 19.97
N SER A 152 -5.90 11.31 20.54
CA SER A 152 -5.92 11.64 21.95
C SER A 152 -6.96 12.73 22.28
N THR A 153 -7.29 12.89 23.55
CA THR A 153 -8.16 13.99 23.98
C THR A 153 -7.47 15.34 23.72
N PRO A 154 -8.21 16.38 23.31
CA PRO A 154 -7.64 17.70 23.01
C PRO A 154 -6.98 18.41 24.21
N PRO A 155 -6.28 19.53 23.97
CA PRO A 155 -5.15 19.92 24.80
C PRO A 155 -5.55 20.36 26.22
N GLY A 156 -4.69 19.98 27.17
CA GLY A 156 -4.65 20.33 28.59
C GLY A 156 -3.33 19.82 29.18
N ASP A 157 -3.09 19.94 30.49
CA ASP A 157 -1.87 19.44 31.16
C ASP A 157 -1.83 17.89 31.30
N LEU A 158 -2.20 17.18 30.23
CA LEU A 158 -2.24 15.73 30.19
C LEU A 158 -0.96 15.16 29.58
N VAL A 159 -0.44 14.12 30.20
CA VAL A 159 0.66 13.34 29.63
C VAL A 159 0.09 12.36 28.61
N HIS A 160 0.45 12.52 27.34
CA HIS A 160 -0.04 11.69 26.26
C HIS A 160 0.86 10.46 26.05
N TRP A 161 0.28 9.26 26.11
CA TRP A 161 1.01 8.04 25.85
C TRP A 161 0.14 6.94 25.25
N VAL A 162 0.79 6.03 24.51
CA VAL A 162 0.19 4.79 24.01
C VAL A 162 1.05 3.62 24.43
N LYS A 163 0.45 2.63 25.09
CA LYS A 163 1.09 1.46 25.68
C LYS A 163 0.68 0.19 24.93
N PHE A 164 1.66 -0.61 24.59
CA PHE A 164 1.54 -1.87 23.86
C PHE A 164 1.99 -3.03 24.76
N ASP A 165 1.08 -3.96 25.08
CA ASP A 165 1.37 -5.20 25.78
C ASP A 165 1.53 -6.34 24.77
N LEU A 166 2.72 -6.94 24.73
CA LEU A 166 3.04 -8.05 23.82
C LEU A 166 2.59 -9.41 24.38
N GLY A 167 1.98 -9.43 25.57
CA GLY A 167 1.50 -10.61 26.30
C GLY A 167 2.61 -11.40 27.01
N ARG A 168 3.83 -11.35 26.48
CA ARG A 168 5.06 -11.90 27.05
C ARG A 168 6.26 -11.07 26.61
N ALA A 169 7.41 -11.28 27.22
CA ALA A 169 8.64 -10.63 26.78
C ALA A 169 9.00 -11.05 25.34
N LYS A 170 9.16 -10.08 24.45
CA LYS A 170 9.63 -10.27 23.07
C LYS A 170 10.74 -9.26 22.78
N THR A 171 11.57 -9.54 21.78
CA THR A 171 12.63 -8.63 21.35
C THR A 171 12.14 -7.80 20.17
N ILE A 172 12.24 -6.47 20.27
CA ILE A 172 11.91 -5.52 19.22
C ILE A 172 13.19 -4.79 18.81
N SER A 173 13.36 -4.50 17.52
CA SER A 173 14.47 -3.68 17.02
C SER A 173 14.05 -2.53 16.11
N ARG A 174 12.77 -2.54 15.69
CA ARG A 174 12.22 -1.49 14.85
C ARG A 174 10.76 -1.21 15.21
N VAL A 175 10.39 0.05 15.06
CA VAL A 175 9.01 0.53 15.12
C VAL A 175 8.71 1.29 13.83
N TRP A 176 7.55 1.03 13.25
CA TRP A 176 6.94 1.85 12.21
C TRP A 176 5.67 2.51 12.78
N MET A 177 5.53 3.82 12.58
CA MET A 177 4.36 4.60 12.98
C MET A 177 3.87 5.47 11.82
N LEU A 178 2.55 5.54 11.67
CA LEU A 178 1.87 6.45 10.77
C LEU A 178 0.96 7.37 11.60
N SER A 179 1.10 8.68 11.38
CA SER A 179 0.18 9.71 11.90
C SER A 179 -0.89 10.02 10.84
N ASN A 180 -1.63 11.12 11.03
CA ASN A 180 -2.68 11.58 10.12
C ASN A 180 -2.23 11.62 8.64
N LEU A 181 -2.99 10.93 7.78
CA LEU A 181 -2.69 10.81 6.36
C LEU A 181 -3.19 12.00 5.53
N SER A 182 -4.12 12.80 6.07
CA SER A 182 -4.81 13.86 5.31
C SER A 182 -4.10 15.21 5.33
N GLY A 183 -3.04 15.35 6.13
CA GLY A 183 -2.28 16.61 6.25
C GLY A 183 -1.45 16.67 7.52
N PRO A 184 -0.66 17.75 7.70
CA PRO A 184 0.29 17.92 8.81
C PRO A 184 -0.35 18.05 10.19
N ASP A 185 -1.64 18.39 10.25
CA ASP A 185 -2.37 18.41 11.51
C ASP A 185 -2.34 17.03 12.18
N ASN A 186 -2.19 17.04 13.51
CA ASN A 186 -2.16 15.87 14.39
C ASN A 186 -0.88 15.00 14.30
N TRP A 187 0.12 15.40 13.51
CA TRP A 187 1.40 14.70 13.45
C TRP A 187 2.16 14.79 14.77
N LEU A 188 2.85 13.71 15.12
CA LEU A 188 3.73 13.72 16.29
C LEU A 188 4.99 14.54 15.99
N LYS A 189 5.35 15.46 16.89
CA LYS A 189 6.49 16.36 16.73
C LYS A 189 7.64 16.00 17.65
N ASP A 190 7.37 15.86 18.95
CA ASP A 190 8.34 15.36 19.92
C ASP A 190 7.78 14.12 20.60
N PHE A 191 8.53 13.03 20.61
CA PHE A 191 8.10 11.79 21.25
C PHE A 191 9.29 10.87 21.55
N VAL A 192 9.09 9.89 22.42
CA VAL A 192 10.11 8.91 22.78
C VAL A 192 9.49 7.54 23.08
N TRP A 193 10.20 6.47 22.74
CA TRP A 193 9.79 5.12 23.12
C TRP A 193 10.40 4.71 24.46
N GLN A 194 9.60 4.01 25.25
CA GLN A 194 9.98 3.42 26.53
C GLN A 194 9.65 1.94 26.55
N LYS A 195 10.33 1.21 27.43
CA LYS A 195 10.13 -0.22 27.65
C LYS A 195 9.89 -0.53 29.12
N SER A 196 9.19 -1.62 29.38
CA SER A 196 8.98 -2.16 30.72
C SER A 196 8.78 -3.68 30.71
N SER A 197 9.26 -4.35 31.75
CA SER A 197 8.99 -5.78 31.99
C SER A 197 7.67 -6.02 32.73
N ASP A 198 7.25 -5.08 33.58
CA ASP A 198 6.12 -5.21 34.50
C ASP A 198 4.97 -4.23 34.22
N GLY A 199 5.16 -3.29 33.30
CA GLY A 199 4.21 -2.24 32.95
C GLY A 199 4.14 -1.08 33.95
N LYS A 200 4.99 -1.09 34.98
CA LYS A 200 5.03 -0.10 36.07
C LYS A 200 6.32 0.73 36.03
N HIS A 201 7.46 0.08 35.88
CA HIS A 201 8.78 0.74 35.83
C HIS A 201 9.22 0.89 34.38
N TRP A 202 9.51 2.12 33.97
CA TRP A 202 9.76 2.47 32.57
C TRP A 202 11.18 3.00 32.39
N SER A 203 11.82 2.58 31.31
CA SER A 203 13.11 3.13 30.86
C SER A 203 13.02 3.51 29.39
N VAL A 204 13.73 4.56 29.00
CA VAL A 204 13.81 5.00 27.59
C VAL A 204 14.50 3.94 26.75
N VAL A 205 13.97 3.68 25.56
CA VAL A 205 14.66 2.91 24.52
C VAL A 205 15.66 3.84 23.84
N ALA A 206 16.94 3.57 24.01
CA ALA A 206 18.00 4.42 23.46
C ALA A 206 17.87 4.60 21.93
N GLY A 207 18.07 5.83 21.45
CA GLY A 207 17.96 6.17 20.02
C GLY A 207 16.55 6.47 19.52
N THR A 208 15.55 6.54 20.41
CA THR A 208 14.14 6.76 20.02
C THR A 208 13.56 8.12 20.43
N ASP A 209 14.37 9.03 21.00
CA ASP A 209 13.93 10.41 21.30
C ASP A 209 13.95 11.22 20.01
N VAL A 210 12.75 11.48 19.48
CA VAL A 210 12.53 12.24 18.26
C VAL A 210 12.08 13.65 18.64
N LYS A 211 12.63 14.64 17.94
CA LYS A 211 12.43 16.07 18.20
C LYS A 211 12.12 16.81 16.91
N LYS A 212 11.18 17.75 16.97
CA LYS A 212 10.78 18.62 15.85
C LYS A 212 10.46 17.83 14.57
N ASN A 213 9.86 16.66 14.72
CA ASN A 213 9.43 15.84 13.60
C ASN A 213 8.34 16.56 12.78
N ASP A 214 8.40 16.43 11.46
CA ASP A 214 7.51 17.07 10.51
C ASP A 214 7.13 16.11 9.37
N THR A 215 6.88 14.85 9.75
CA THR A 215 6.40 13.80 8.84
C THR A 215 5.37 12.94 9.55
N TYR A 216 4.34 12.51 8.84
CA TYR A 216 3.38 11.53 9.35
C TYR A 216 4.02 10.16 9.58
N ARG A 217 4.99 9.77 8.75
CA ARG A 217 5.62 8.44 8.74
C ARG A 217 6.94 8.46 9.48
N ASN A 218 7.07 7.58 10.46
CA ASN A 218 8.27 7.42 11.28
C ASN A 218 8.69 5.95 11.30
N ILE A 219 9.92 5.66 10.87
CA ILE A 219 10.54 4.33 10.97
C ILE A 219 11.77 4.48 11.86
N LEU A 220 11.75 3.86 13.04
CA LEU A 220 12.81 3.95 14.03
C LEU A 220 13.50 2.61 14.20
N ASP A 221 14.80 2.57 13.89
CA ASP A 221 15.70 1.46 14.21
C ASP A 221 16.39 1.71 15.55
N PHE A 222 16.48 0.67 16.38
CA PHE A 222 17.21 0.72 17.64
C PHE A 222 17.80 -0.64 18.01
N LYS A 223 18.74 -0.63 18.96
CA LYS A 223 19.38 -1.85 19.45
C LYS A 223 18.31 -2.87 19.89
N PRO A 224 18.39 -4.14 19.48
CA PRO A 224 17.49 -5.21 19.91
C PRO A 224 17.18 -5.13 21.41
N THR A 225 15.92 -4.87 21.72
CA THR A 225 15.44 -4.54 23.04
C THR A 225 14.36 -5.54 23.46
N LYS A 226 14.63 -6.31 24.51
CA LYS A 226 13.70 -7.31 25.06
C LYS A 226 12.84 -6.70 26.16
N ALA A 227 11.52 -6.73 26.00
CA ALA A 227 10.54 -6.29 27.00
C ALA A 227 9.17 -6.91 26.73
N ARG A 228 8.28 -6.86 27.72
CA ARG A 228 6.86 -7.22 27.53
C ARG A 228 6.04 -6.02 27.08
N TYR A 229 6.33 -4.86 27.63
CA TYR A 229 5.61 -3.63 27.36
C TYR A 229 6.51 -2.63 26.65
N PHE A 230 5.94 -1.98 25.65
CA PHE A 230 6.50 -0.80 25.01
C PHE A 230 5.51 0.35 25.15
N ARG A 231 6.00 1.59 25.28
CA ARG A 231 5.16 2.78 25.42
C ARG A 231 5.73 3.92 24.60
N LEU A 232 4.92 4.48 23.71
CA LEU A 232 5.19 5.74 23.06
C LEU A 232 4.76 6.87 23.99
N MET A 233 5.70 7.72 24.38
CA MET A 233 5.44 8.96 25.13
C MET A 233 5.45 10.12 24.15
N ILE A 234 4.34 10.84 24.06
CA ILE A 234 4.16 11.97 23.16
C ILE A 234 4.31 13.26 23.96
N LYS A 235 5.25 14.11 23.54
CA LYS A 235 5.65 15.34 24.22
C LYS A 235 5.17 16.59 23.49
N ASP A 236 5.06 16.55 22.16
CA ASP A 236 4.60 17.66 21.32
C ASP A 236 4.01 17.12 20.00
N TRP A 237 3.11 17.87 19.38
CA TRP A 237 2.43 17.52 18.13
C TRP A 237 2.00 18.76 17.34
N HIS A 238 1.66 18.55 16.07
CA HIS A 238 1.08 19.58 15.20
C HIS A 238 -0.44 19.60 15.34
N GLY A 239 -1.07 20.76 15.16
CA GLY A 239 -2.52 20.91 15.18
C GLY A 239 -3.16 20.69 16.56
N TYR A 240 -4.37 20.14 16.58
CA TYR A 240 -5.23 20.14 17.77
C TYR A 240 -4.87 19.09 18.83
N ALA A 241 -4.64 17.83 18.43
CA ALA A 241 -4.35 16.71 19.33
C ALA A 241 -3.49 15.66 18.58
N PRO A 242 -2.67 14.84 19.25
CA PRO A 242 -1.87 13.84 18.55
C PRO A 242 -2.75 12.70 18.04
N GLN A 243 -2.45 12.23 16.83
CA GLN A 243 -3.14 11.13 16.15
C GLN A 243 -2.16 10.09 15.62
N LEU A 244 -2.56 8.82 15.69
CA LEU A 244 -1.87 7.70 15.06
C LEU A 244 -2.87 6.89 14.25
N ASN A 245 -2.51 6.54 13.03
CA ASN A 245 -3.26 5.64 12.16
C ASN A 245 -2.77 4.21 12.32
N GLU A 246 -1.46 4.00 12.49
CA GLU A 246 -0.88 2.65 12.60
C GLU A 246 0.43 2.64 13.40
N VAL A 247 0.67 1.54 14.12
CA VAL A 247 1.92 1.22 14.78
C VAL A 247 2.27 -0.26 14.59
N ILE A 248 3.42 -0.53 13.97
CA ILE A 248 3.95 -1.88 13.77
C ILE A 248 5.28 -2.04 14.51
N LEU A 249 5.44 -3.16 15.22
CA LEU A 249 6.67 -3.52 15.92
C LEU A 249 7.33 -4.69 15.19
N TYR A 250 8.64 -4.63 14.97
CA TYR A 250 9.39 -5.69 14.29
C TYR A 250 10.47 -6.31 15.19
N SER A 251 10.68 -7.63 15.03
CA SER A 251 11.76 -8.38 15.66
C SER A 251 13.13 -7.90 15.20
N PRO A 252 14.23 -8.33 15.84
CA PRO A 252 15.57 -8.18 15.27
C PRO A 252 15.66 -8.72 13.85
N GLY A 253 16.21 -7.91 12.96
CA GLY A 253 16.45 -8.18 11.55
C GLY A 253 16.96 -6.90 10.90
N VAL A 254 17.77 -7.01 9.85
CA VAL A 254 18.21 -5.85 9.06
C VAL A 254 18.04 -6.23 7.61
N PRO A 255 17.29 -5.44 6.81
CA PRO A 255 17.27 -5.63 5.37
C PRO A 255 18.69 -5.42 4.86
N LYS A 256 19.29 -6.42 4.23
CA LYS A 256 20.62 -6.27 3.64
C LYS A 256 20.50 -5.35 2.43
N ALA A 257 20.85 -4.07 2.62
CA ALA A 257 20.96 -3.15 1.50
C ALA A 257 22.10 -3.62 0.57
N PRO A 258 21.84 -3.84 -0.72
CA PRO A 258 22.89 -4.20 -1.68
C PRO A 258 23.87 -3.02 -1.83
N LYS A 259 25.09 -3.33 -2.25
CA LYS A 259 26.10 -2.30 -2.56
C LYS A 259 25.82 -1.74 -3.97
N PRO A 260 25.48 -0.44 -4.10
CA PRO A 260 25.27 0.14 -5.42
C PRO A 260 26.56 0.18 -6.25
N PRO A 261 26.45 0.18 -7.59
CA PRO A 261 27.59 0.45 -8.45
C PRO A 261 28.10 1.88 -8.27
N THR A 262 29.39 2.09 -8.54
CA THR A 262 29.98 3.43 -8.57
C THR A 262 29.38 4.28 -9.69
N GLY A 263 28.98 5.51 -9.37
CA GLY A 263 28.41 6.46 -10.33
C GLY A 263 26.88 6.49 -10.36
N LYS A 264 26.32 7.06 -11.43
CA LYS A 264 24.87 7.14 -11.64
C LYS A 264 24.33 5.78 -12.08
N TYR A 265 23.23 5.36 -11.48
CA TYR A 265 22.64 4.05 -11.78
C TYR A 265 21.12 4.07 -11.67
N VAL A 266 20.50 3.05 -12.26
CA VAL A 266 19.07 2.78 -12.18
C VAL A 266 18.87 1.53 -11.33
N LEU A 267 17.96 1.59 -10.37
CA LEU A 267 17.52 0.43 -9.61
C LEU A 267 16.42 -0.28 -10.41
N VAL A 268 16.64 -1.53 -10.77
CA VAL A 268 15.64 -2.37 -11.42
C VAL A 268 15.04 -3.31 -10.38
N VAL A 269 13.73 -3.23 -10.19
CA VAL A 269 12.99 -4.15 -9.32
C VAL A 269 12.38 -5.23 -10.19
N GLY A 270 12.83 -6.46 -9.97
CA GLY A 270 12.52 -7.60 -10.82
C GLY A 270 13.21 -8.85 -10.30
N ASN A 271 12.97 -9.99 -10.94
CA ASN A 271 13.32 -11.33 -10.46
C ASN A 271 12.27 -11.88 -9.49
N GLN A 272 11.66 -12.97 -9.91
CA GLN A 272 10.68 -13.72 -9.14
C GLN A 272 11.36 -14.87 -8.39
N HIS A 273 10.68 -15.45 -7.40
CA HIS A 273 11.17 -16.64 -6.69
C HIS A 273 11.41 -17.84 -7.62
N ASN A 274 10.71 -17.92 -8.76
CA ASN A 274 10.91 -18.94 -9.79
C ASN A 274 12.13 -18.68 -10.70
N GLY A 275 12.92 -17.64 -10.43
CA GLY A 275 14.10 -17.26 -11.21
C GLY A 275 13.79 -16.49 -12.50
N PHE A 276 12.53 -16.30 -12.86
CA PHE A 276 12.16 -15.52 -14.05
C PHE A 276 12.54 -14.05 -13.85
N THR A 277 13.35 -13.56 -14.79
CA THR A 277 13.95 -12.23 -14.77
C THR A 277 13.75 -11.61 -16.14
N PHE A 278 13.32 -10.34 -16.20
CA PHE A 278 13.38 -9.55 -17.43
C PHE A 278 14.85 -9.16 -17.72
N SER A 279 15.66 -10.15 -18.12
CA SER A 279 17.12 -10.08 -18.20
C SER A 279 17.65 -9.10 -19.25
N GLU A 280 16.82 -8.67 -20.19
CA GLU A 280 17.17 -7.71 -21.23
C GLU A 280 16.99 -6.24 -20.80
N LEU A 281 16.16 -5.94 -19.79
CA LEU A 281 15.82 -4.56 -19.41
C LEU A 281 17.05 -3.77 -18.95
N ALA A 282 17.89 -4.40 -18.12
CA ALA A 282 19.14 -3.81 -17.67
C ALA A 282 20.06 -3.43 -18.84
N ARG A 283 20.19 -4.31 -19.86
CA ARG A 283 20.94 -3.97 -21.09
C ARG A 283 20.40 -2.71 -21.74
N HIS A 284 19.08 -2.66 -21.97
CA HIS A 284 18.48 -1.57 -22.72
C HIS A 284 18.72 -0.22 -22.03
N ILE A 285 18.67 -0.20 -20.69
CA ILE A 285 18.99 0.97 -19.87
C ILE A 285 20.46 1.39 -20.06
N GLU A 286 21.40 0.44 -19.93
CA GLU A 286 22.83 0.71 -20.06
C GLU A 286 23.22 1.16 -21.48
N HIS A 287 22.50 0.68 -22.51
CA HIS A 287 22.72 1.02 -23.92
C HIS A 287 21.94 2.25 -24.41
N THR A 288 21.24 2.98 -23.53
CA THR A 288 20.56 4.24 -23.91
C THR A 288 21.52 5.35 -24.37
N GLY A 289 22.81 5.23 -24.04
CA GLY A 289 23.84 6.24 -24.22
C GLY A 289 23.92 7.26 -23.09
N LEU A 290 23.14 7.09 -22.01
CA LEU A 290 23.08 8.00 -20.86
C LEU A 290 24.16 7.72 -19.80
N ARG A 291 25.05 6.74 -20.03
CA ARG A 291 26.12 6.32 -19.11
C ARG A 291 25.60 5.95 -17.70
N LEU A 292 24.46 5.27 -17.66
CA LEU A 292 23.85 4.75 -16.43
C LEU A 292 24.26 3.28 -16.25
N LYS A 293 24.66 2.91 -15.03
CA LYS A 293 24.78 1.51 -14.59
C LYS A 293 23.41 0.98 -14.15
N THR A 294 23.27 -0.33 -13.99
CA THR A 294 22.08 -0.94 -13.39
C THR A 294 22.40 -1.74 -12.14
N MET A 295 21.43 -1.82 -11.23
CA MET A 295 21.43 -2.73 -10.08
C MET A 295 20.05 -3.38 -9.99
N THR A 296 20.00 -4.71 -9.95
CA THR A 296 18.74 -5.44 -9.87
C THR A 296 18.50 -5.97 -8.47
N VAL A 297 17.28 -5.82 -7.95
CA VAL A 297 16.84 -6.36 -6.66
C VAL A 297 15.55 -7.16 -6.86
N PRO A 298 15.45 -8.39 -6.29
CA PRO A 298 14.21 -9.17 -6.26
C PRO A 298 13.02 -8.40 -5.68
N ARG A 299 11.82 -8.67 -6.19
CA ARG A 299 10.58 -8.01 -5.70
C ARG A 299 10.38 -8.18 -4.19
N TYR A 300 10.60 -9.40 -3.71
CA TYR A 300 10.48 -9.79 -2.31
C TYR A 300 11.62 -9.27 -1.40
N GLU A 301 12.65 -8.62 -1.96
CA GLU A 301 13.75 -8.01 -1.21
C GLU A 301 13.73 -6.48 -1.26
N VAL A 302 12.87 -5.89 -2.09
CA VAL A 302 12.77 -4.44 -2.22
C VAL A 302 11.96 -3.86 -1.05
N SER A 303 12.31 -2.66 -0.60
CA SER A 303 11.51 -1.88 0.36
C SER A 303 11.96 -0.43 0.42
N LEU A 304 11.14 0.43 1.03
CA LEU A 304 11.51 1.82 1.25
C LEU A 304 12.73 1.96 2.19
N ASP A 305 12.86 1.11 3.20
CA ASP A 305 14.01 1.11 4.12
C ASP A 305 15.31 0.67 3.42
N MET A 306 15.26 -0.37 2.60
CA MET A 306 16.39 -0.80 1.79
C MET A 306 16.86 0.36 0.91
N LEU A 307 15.92 1.00 0.21
CA LEU A 307 16.18 2.18 -0.62
C LEU A 307 16.77 3.33 0.20
N ASN A 308 16.27 3.53 1.43
CA ASN A 308 16.73 4.55 2.36
C ASN A 308 18.19 4.35 2.80
N LYS A 309 18.61 3.10 2.96
CA LYS A 309 19.96 2.69 3.40
C LYS A 309 21.00 2.56 2.28
N LEU A 310 20.61 2.67 1.01
CA LEU A 310 21.58 2.67 -0.10
C LEU A 310 22.59 3.82 0.05
N GLN A 311 23.88 3.50 -0.13
CA GLN A 311 25.00 4.46 0.01
C GLN A 311 24.84 5.70 -0.88
N ASN A 312 24.28 5.52 -2.07
CA ASN A 312 23.91 6.56 -3.01
C ASN A 312 22.54 6.20 -3.62
N LYS A 313 21.67 7.19 -3.81
CA LYS A 313 20.34 6.97 -4.38
C LYS A 313 20.41 6.66 -5.88
N PRO A 314 19.56 5.76 -6.39
CA PRO A 314 19.43 5.58 -7.83
C PRO A 314 18.85 6.83 -8.48
N VAL A 315 19.20 7.06 -9.74
CA VAL A 315 18.60 8.11 -10.59
C VAL A 315 17.11 7.84 -10.80
N ALA A 316 16.74 6.57 -10.94
CA ALA A 316 15.38 6.13 -11.08
C ALA A 316 15.20 4.69 -10.61
N ILE A 317 13.95 4.34 -10.32
CA ILE A 317 13.50 2.98 -10.05
C ILE A 317 12.69 2.51 -11.25
N VAL A 318 12.98 1.30 -11.74
CA VAL A 318 12.20 0.67 -12.82
C VAL A 318 11.60 -0.62 -12.30
N LEU A 319 10.26 -0.67 -12.21
CA LEU A 319 9.50 -1.86 -11.84
C LEU A 319 9.23 -2.68 -13.11
N SER A 320 9.82 -3.88 -13.17
CA SER A 320 9.75 -4.76 -14.34
C SER A 320 8.40 -5.50 -14.46
N GLY A 321 8.21 -6.25 -15.55
CA GLY A 321 7.01 -7.08 -15.76
C GLY A 321 7.00 -8.42 -14.98
N ASN A 322 5.87 -9.11 -15.02
CA ASN A 322 5.67 -10.48 -14.50
C ASN A 322 4.56 -11.17 -15.33
N ASN A 323 4.61 -12.50 -15.43
CA ASN A 323 3.46 -13.34 -15.70
C ASN A 323 2.55 -13.35 -14.45
N ALA A 324 1.77 -12.29 -14.29
CA ALA A 324 0.85 -12.16 -13.17
C ALA A 324 -0.34 -13.12 -13.33
N ASP A 325 -0.69 -13.81 -12.24
CA ASP A 325 -1.96 -14.49 -12.04
C ASP A 325 -2.57 -13.96 -10.75
N TYR A 326 -3.03 -12.70 -10.78
CA TYR A 326 -3.43 -11.95 -9.58
C TYR A 326 -4.34 -12.72 -8.59
N PRO A 327 -5.32 -13.55 -9.02
CA PRO A 327 -6.13 -14.35 -8.12
C PRO A 327 -5.36 -15.35 -7.27
N ASN A 328 -4.23 -15.86 -7.77
CA ASN A 328 -3.39 -16.86 -7.09
C ASN A 328 -2.00 -16.32 -6.73
N GLN A 329 -1.75 -15.03 -7.01
CA GLN A 329 -0.46 -14.42 -6.80
C GLN A 329 -0.26 -14.14 -5.31
N PRO A 330 0.88 -14.55 -4.72
CA PRO A 330 1.26 -14.15 -3.38
C PRO A 330 1.52 -12.64 -3.34
N MET A 331 0.50 -11.85 -3.03
CA MET A 331 0.56 -10.39 -3.14
C MET A 331 1.57 -9.75 -2.18
N PHE A 332 1.96 -10.45 -1.12
CA PHE A 332 3.00 -10.00 -0.21
C PHE A 332 4.36 -9.75 -0.85
N GLU A 333 4.66 -10.45 -1.95
CA GLU A 333 5.92 -10.25 -2.69
C GLU A 333 6.05 -8.82 -3.24
N TYR A 334 4.95 -8.07 -3.28
CA TYR A 334 4.84 -6.73 -3.83
C TYR A 334 4.76 -5.62 -2.78
N ASN A 335 4.69 -5.94 -1.48
CA ASN A 335 4.54 -4.94 -0.42
C ASN A 335 5.64 -3.87 -0.47
N GLY A 336 6.88 -4.28 -0.76
CA GLY A 336 7.99 -3.35 -0.95
C GLY A 336 7.83 -2.44 -2.16
N GLU A 337 7.27 -2.94 -3.26
CA GLU A 337 6.95 -2.13 -4.44
C GLU A 337 5.84 -1.13 -4.10
N PHE A 338 4.79 -1.54 -3.39
CA PHE A 338 3.71 -0.66 -2.94
C PHE A 338 4.22 0.47 -2.05
N GLU A 339 5.08 0.18 -1.08
CA GLU A 339 5.72 1.22 -0.26
C GLU A 339 6.50 2.22 -1.12
N ILE A 340 7.35 1.73 -2.02
CA ILE A 340 8.17 2.59 -2.87
C ILE A 340 7.30 3.46 -3.77
N ILE A 341 6.24 2.91 -4.36
CA ILE A 341 5.30 3.65 -5.22
C ILE A 341 4.62 4.78 -4.44
N ARG A 342 4.13 4.48 -3.23
CA ARG A 342 3.39 5.42 -2.39
C ARG A 342 4.29 6.52 -1.83
N GLU A 343 5.53 6.19 -1.48
CA GLU A 343 6.31 7.01 -0.53
C GLU A 343 7.65 7.52 -1.06
N SER A 344 8.22 6.86 -2.08
CA SER A 344 9.48 7.31 -2.64
C SER A 344 9.33 8.64 -3.38
N ASN A 345 10.36 9.48 -3.27
CA ASN A 345 10.53 10.68 -4.09
C ASN A 345 11.48 10.44 -5.28
N ILE A 346 11.98 9.22 -5.44
CA ILE A 346 12.82 8.85 -6.58
C ILE A 346 11.92 8.63 -7.80
N PRO A 347 12.29 9.09 -9.01
CA PRO A 347 11.53 8.83 -10.22
C PRO A 347 11.25 7.33 -10.44
N ILE A 348 10.02 6.98 -10.82
CA ILE A 348 9.60 5.57 -10.99
C ILE A 348 9.04 5.34 -12.40
N LEU A 349 9.48 4.25 -13.05
CA LEU A 349 8.88 3.72 -14.26
C LEU A 349 8.34 2.31 -14.03
N GLY A 350 7.03 2.12 -14.18
CA GLY A 350 6.39 0.80 -14.17
C GLY A 350 6.23 0.23 -15.58
N ILE A 351 6.61 -1.03 -15.80
CA ILE A 351 6.50 -1.73 -17.08
C ILE A 351 5.66 -3.00 -16.92
N CYS A 352 4.60 -3.15 -17.72
CA CYS A 352 3.68 -4.30 -17.68
C CYS A 352 3.13 -4.54 -16.25
N CYS A 353 3.50 -5.63 -15.57
CA CYS A 353 3.14 -5.83 -14.15
C CYS A 353 3.57 -4.64 -13.28
N GLY A 354 4.75 -4.05 -13.49
CA GLY A 354 5.15 -2.84 -12.78
C GLY A 354 4.23 -1.65 -13.04
N HIS A 355 3.66 -1.51 -14.24
CA HIS A 355 2.64 -0.49 -14.56
C HIS A 355 1.33 -0.78 -13.81
N GLN A 356 0.94 -2.05 -13.74
CA GLN A 356 -0.23 -2.50 -13.01
C GLN A 356 -0.05 -2.27 -11.49
N MET A 357 1.16 -2.49 -10.95
CA MET A 357 1.50 -2.23 -9.55
C MET A 357 1.40 -0.76 -9.18
N LEU A 358 1.67 0.17 -10.10
CA LEU A 358 1.44 1.61 -9.84
C LEU A 358 -0.01 1.89 -9.44
N CYS A 359 -0.97 1.18 -10.04
CA CYS A 359 -2.37 1.28 -9.67
C CYS A 359 -2.72 0.35 -8.50
N ALA A 360 -2.23 -0.89 -8.50
CA ALA A 360 -2.50 -1.88 -7.45
C ALA A 360 -2.03 -1.45 -6.06
N ALA A 361 -1.00 -0.61 -6.01
CA ALA A 361 -0.57 0.06 -4.80
C ALA A 361 -1.70 0.90 -4.15
N TYR A 362 -2.85 1.08 -4.76
CA TYR A 362 -3.99 1.77 -4.15
C TYR A 362 -5.26 0.89 -4.12
N GLY A 363 -5.15 -0.40 -4.47
CA GLY A 363 -6.23 -1.40 -4.47
C GLY A 363 -6.20 -2.31 -5.71
N GLN A 364 -6.48 -3.62 -5.60
CA GLN A 364 -6.46 -4.50 -6.80
C GLN A 364 -7.58 -4.24 -7.80
N THR A 365 -8.61 -3.46 -7.43
CA THR A 365 -9.76 -3.11 -8.29
C THR A 365 -9.35 -2.43 -9.59
N TYR A 366 -8.16 -1.83 -9.58
CA TYR A 366 -7.60 -1.16 -10.73
C TYR A 366 -7.09 -2.14 -11.81
N ILE A 367 -6.99 -3.45 -11.53
CA ILE A 367 -6.49 -4.45 -12.48
C ILE A 367 -7.56 -5.51 -12.77
N GLY A 368 -7.67 -5.94 -14.04
CA GLY A 368 -8.59 -6.99 -14.44
C GLY A 368 -8.03 -7.87 -15.55
N SER A 369 -8.52 -9.12 -15.58
CA SER A 369 -8.09 -10.11 -16.58
C SER A 369 -8.71 -9.76 -17.93
N MET A 370 -7.89 -9.83 -18.97
CA MET A 370 -8.32 -9.76 -20.36
C MET A 370 -8.61 -11.15 -20.95
N GLY A 371 -8.47 -12.22 -20.16
CA GLY A 371 -8.48 -13.62 -20.58
C GLY A 371 -7.07 -14.21 -20.75
N TRP A 372 -6.95 -15.54 -20.67
CA TRP A 372 -5.71 -16.27 -20.93
C TRP A 372 -5.53 -16.46 -22.45
N SER A 373 -4.67 -15.68 -23.07
CA SER A 373 -4.09 -16.04 -24.36
C SER A 373 -2.79 -16.80 -24.12
N ASP A 374 -2.61 -17.92 -24.81
CA ASP A 374 -1.43 -18.79 -24.68
C ASP A 374 -0.14 -18.06 -25.11
N ILE A 375 0.51 -17.41 -24.15
CA ILE A 375 1.74 -16.62 -24.28
C ILE A 375 2.98 -17.51 -24.54
N SER A 376 2.86 -18.83 -24.47
CA SER A 376 3.99 -19.75 -24.66
C SER A 376 4.48 -19.86 -26.12
N SER A 377 3.75 -19.30 -27.09
CA SER A 377 4.09 -19.34 -28.52
C SER A 377 4.99 -18.18 -29.03
N LEU A 378 5.44 -17.28 -28.15
CA LEU A 378 5.97 -15.96 -28.51
C LEU A 378 7.50 -15.87 -28.63
N ARG A 379 8.09 -16.66 -29.55
CA ARG A 379 9.53 -16.56 -29.92
C ARG A 379 9.79 -16.27 -31.40
N LEU A 380 8.77 -15.89 -32.16
CA LEU A 380 8.89 -15.52 -33.58
C LEU A 380 8.27 -14.13 -33.77
N GLU A 381 9.02 -13.18 -34.37
CA GLU A 381 8.58 -11.79 -34.60
C GLU A 381 7.21 -11.70 -35.28
N ASP A 382 6.89 -12.67 -36.14
CA ASP A 382 5.69 -12.71 -36.98
C ASP A 382 4.40 -13.09 -36.24
N ARG A 383 4.48 -13.42 -34.95
CA ARG A 383 3.32 -13.87 -34.13
C ARG A 383 3.12 -13.07 -32.84
N LEU A 384 3.83 -11.95 -32.65
CA LEU A 384 3.63 -11.09 -31.49
C LEU A 384 2.23 -10.43 -31.55
N PRO A 385 1.45 -10.42 -30.45
CA PRO A 385 0.28 -9.56 -30.37
C PRO A 385 0.75 -8.11 -30.48
N LEU A 386 0.24 -7.42 -31.49
CA LEU A 386 0.55 -6.02 -31.75
C LEU A 386 -0.62 -5.17 -31.28
N SER A 387 -0.31 -4.16 -30.48
CA SER A 387 -1.27 -3.13 -30.10
C SER A 387 -0.98 -1.85 -30.86
N HIS A 388 -2.03 -1.26 -31.41
CA HIS A 388 -1.99 0.07 -32.02
C HIS A 388 -2.29 1.11 -30.95
N ILE A 389 -1.24 1.77 -30.48
CA ILE A 389 -1.28 2.69 -29.35
C ILE A 389 -1.45 4.11 -29.88
N LYS A 390 -2.42 4.82 -29.33
CA LYS A 390 -2.69 6.23 -29.58
C LYS A 390 -2.23 7.07 -28.40
N ILE A 391 -1.42 8.09 -28.65
CA ILE A 391 -1.01 9.05 -27.64
C ILE A 391 -2.14 10.05 -27.39
N ARG A 392 -2.58 10.16 -26.13
CA ARG A 392 -3.58 11.15 -25.69
C ARG A 392 -2.96 12.50 -25.35
N LYS A 393 -1.72 12.49 -24.83
CA LYS A 393 -0.99 13.69 -24.38
C LYS A 393 0.29 13.87 -25.20
N LYS A 394 0.12 14.34 -26.44
CA LYS A 394 1.20 14.46 -27.45
C LYS A 394 2.39 15.34 -27.00
N ASN A 395 2.12 16.33 -26.17
CA ASN A 395 3.14 17.25 -25.65
C ASN A 395 3.84 16.73 -24.38
N ASP A 396 3.48 15.55 -23.87
CA ASP A 396 4.18 14.98 -22.72
C ASP A 396 5.62 14.62 -23.12
N PRO A 397 6.64 15.10 -22.38
CA PRO A 397 8.03 14.87 -22.74
C PRO A 397 8.43 13.39 -22.80
N ILE A 398 7.66 12.50 -22.17
CA ILE A 398 7.87 11.06 -22.26
C ILE A 398 7.77 10.53 -23.71
N PHE A 399 6.96 11.20 -24.55
CA PHE A 399 6.72 10.82 -25.95
C PHE A 399 7.61 11.55 -26.96
N LYS A 400 8.61 12.32 -26.51
CA LYS A 400 9.49 13.06 -27.43
C LYS A 400 10.13 12.14 -28.47
N GLY A 401 9.84 12.39 -29.74
CA GLY A 401 10.36 11.60 -30.86
C GLY A 401 9.64 10.27 -31.12
N ILE A 402 8.52 10.02 -30.44
CA ILE A 402 7.63 8.87 -30.68
C ILE A 402 6.46 9.34 -31.56
N PRO A 403 6.09 8.60 -32.62
CA PRO A 403 4.93 8.94 -33.44
C PRO A 403 3.61 8.95 -32.64
N ASP A 404 2.68 9.85 -33.01
CA ASP A 404 1.37 10.00 -32.35
C ASP A 404 0.56 8.71 -32.24
N ASN A 405 0.70 7.83 -33.25
CA ASN A 405 0.21 6.47 -33.23
C ASN A 405 1.37 5.54 -33.54
N PHE A 406 1.57 4.53 -32.72
CA PHE A 406 2.65 3.57 -32.92
C PHE A 406 2.21 2.16 -32.55
N THR A 407 2.97 1.20 -33.05
CA THR A 407 2.75 -0.21 -32.74
C THR A 407 3.76 -0.65 -31.70
N ALA A 408 3.31 -1.37 -30.69
CA ALA A 408 4.19 -1.99 -29.71
C ALA A 408 3.79 -3.44 -29.43
N PRO A 409 4.77 -4.31 -29.10
CA PRO A 409 4.49 -5.69 -28.74
C PRO A 409 3.92 -5.75 -27.31
N GLU A 410 2.85 -6.52 -27.16
CA GLU A 410 2.15 -6.72 -25.90
C GLU A 410 2.00 -8.20 -25.58
N VAL A 411 2.47 -8.57 -24.39
CA VAL A 411 2.47 -9.96 -23.91
C VAL A 411 1.99 -9.95 -22.46
N HIS A 412 0.68 -9.84 -22.27
CA HIS A 412 0.05 -9.79 -20.96
C HIS A 412 -1.41 -10.26 -21.05
N GLY A 413 -1.92 -10.86 -19.96
CA GLY A 413 -3.32 -11.29 -19.84
C GLY A 413 -4.14 -10.38 -18.90
N TRP A 414 -3.59 -9.23 -18.52
CA TRP A 414 -4.15 -8.35 -17.50
C TRP A 414 -3.93 -6.89 -17.88
N ALA A 415 -4.91 -6.03 -17.63
CA ALA A 415 -4.79 -4.60 -17.87
C ALA A 415 -5.31 -3.78 -16.69
N VAL A 416 -4.88 -2.53 -16.66
CA VAL A 416 -5.46 -1.51 -15.78
C VAL A 416 -6.87 -1.17 -16.30
N LEU A 417 -7.90 -1.49 -15.52
CA LEU A 417 -9.31 -1.20 -15.85
C LEU A 417 -9.74 0.18 -15.39
N HIS A 418 -9.27 0.57 -14.20
CA HIS A 418 -9.53 1.85 -13.59
C HIS A 418 -8.20 2.51 -13.25
N VAL A 419 -8.10 3.82 -13.40
CA VAL A 419 -6.87 4.57 -13.11
C VAL A 419 -7.11 5.41 -11.86
N PRO A 420 -6.30 5.28 -10.80
CA PRO A 420 -6.46 6.09 -9.59
C PRO A 420 -6.37 7.59 -9.91
N ASP A 421 -7.07 8.43 -9.15
CA ASP A 421 -7.19 9.87 -9.42
C ASP A 421 -5.84 10.62 -9.41
N MET A 422 -4.82 10.09 -8.74
CA MET A 422 -3.48 10.67 -8.78
C MET A 422 -2.74 10.45 -10.12
N TYR A 423 -3.27 9.60 -11.00
CA TYR A 423 -2.71 9.32 -12.32
C TYR A 423 -3.59 9.91 -13.44
N GLU A 424 -2.97 10.14 -14.58
CA GLU A 424 -3.60 10.56 -15.82
C GLU A 424 -3.25 9.55 -16.93
N VAL A 425 -4.24 9.14 -17.73
CA VAL A 425 -4.01 8.30 -18.92
C VAL A 425 -3.41 9.15 -20.02
N ILE A 426 -2.23 8.77 -20.49
CA ILE A 426 -1.47 9.50 -21.50
C ILE A 426 -1.35 8.77 -22.85
N ALA A 427 -1.63 7.45 -22.89
CA ALA A 427 -1.81 6.67 -24.11
C ALA A 427 -2.78 5.49 -23.90
N ASP A 428 -3.48 5.07 -24.95
CA ASP A 428 -4.43 3.94 -24.94
C ASP A 428 -4.49 3.19 -26.29
N SER A 429 -5.01 1.97 -26.29
CA SER A 429 -5.27 1.13 -27.48
C SER A 429 -6.65 0.46 -27.45
N GLY A 430 -7.59 1.03 -26.68
CA GLY A 430 -8.79 0.34 -26.18
C GLY A 430 -8.63 -0.17 -24.74
N TYR A 431 -7.38 -0.38 -24.30
CA TYR A 431 -6.98 -0.53 -22.91
C TYR A 431 -6.01 0.60 -22.51
N VAL A 432 -5.82 0.81 -21.20
CA VAL A 432 -4.85 1.79 -20.68
C VAL A 432 -3.43 1.33 -21.05
N GLN A 433 -2.70 2.15 -21.79
CA GLN A 433 -1.36 1.80 -22.30
C GLN A 433 -0.23 2.56 -21.61
N ALA A 434 -0.48 3.79 -21.21
CA ALA A 434 0.46 4.54 -20.40
C ALA A 434 -0.25 5.52 -19.46
N ILE A 435 0.32 5.68 -18.27
CA ILE A 435 -0.14 6.62 -17.24
C ILE A 435 1.01 7.48 -16.75
N ARG A 436 0.67 8.64 -16.19
CA ARG A 436 1.60 9.55 -15.50
C ARG A 436 0.99 10.03 -14.19
N HIS A 437 1.79 10.08 -13.13
CA HIS A 437 1.35 10.68 -11.86
C HIS A 437 1.27 12.20 -11.98
N LYS A 438 0.21 12.80 -11.44
CA LYS A 438 -0.08 14.24 -11.60
C LYS A 438 0.95 15.15 -10.91
N SER A 439 1.57 14.69 -9.83
CA SER A 439 2.52 15.49 -9.01
C SER A 439 3.91 14.88 -8.78
N LYS A 440 4.14 13.62 -9.17
CA LYS A 440 5.41 12.91 -8.95
C LYS A 440 5.98 12.50 -10.30
N LEU A 441 7.30 12.34 -10.42
CA LEU A 441 7.92 11.84 -11.65
C LEU A 441 7.76 10.32 -11.75
N ILE A 442 6.51 9.88 -11.92
CA ILE A 442 6.13 8.47 -12.03
C ILE A 442 5.39 8.28 -13.34
N TYR A 443 5.87 7.31 -14.13
CA TYR A 443 5.24 6.89 -15.38
C TYR A 443 5.00 5.38 -15.37
N GLY A 444 3.94 4.94 -16.02
CA GLY A 444 3.67 3.53 -16.26
C GLY A 444 3.43 3.28 -17.75
N LYS A 445 3.86 2.12 -18.26
CA LYS A 445 3.51 1.63 -19.59
C LYS A 445 3.20 0.14 -19.60
N GLN A 446 2.19 -0.27 -20.36
CA GLN A 446 1.76 -1.67 -20.45
C GLN A 446 2.58 -2.46 -21.48
N PHE A 447 3.01 -1.81 -22.56
CA PHE A 447 3.81 -2.42 -23.63
C PHE A 447 5.28 -2.62 -23.25
N HIS A 448 5.93 -3.63 -23.84
CA HIS A 448 7.29 -4.05 -23.50
C HIS A 448 8.33 -3.39 -24.42
N ALA A 449 9.33 -2.71 -23.84
CA ALA A 449 10.42 -2.07 -24.59
C ALA A 449 11.54 -3.03 -24.96
N GLU A 450 11.67 -4.10 -24.19
CA GLU A 450 12.74 -5.08 -24.22
C GLU A 450 12.61 -6.06 -25.39
N ILE A 451 11.46 -6.10 -26.06
CA ILE A 451 11.24 -6.91 -27.25
C ILE A 451 11.92 -6.21 -28.43
N LYS A 452 12.94 -6.85 -28.99
CA LYS A 452 13.64 -6.35 -30.18
C LYS A 452 12.69 -6.44 -31.37
N ALA A 453 12.19 -5.29 -31.82
CA ALA A 453 11.47 -5.16 -33.08
C ALA A 453 11.71 -3.73 -33.60
N SER A 454 11.92 -3.58 -34.91
CA SER A 454 12.27 -2.30 -35.54
C SER A 454 11.20 -1.21 -35.33
N TYR A 455 9.95 -1.61 -35.16
CA TYR A 455 8.82 -0.72 -34.89
C TYR A 455 8.61 -0.39 -33.41
N ASN A 456 9.28 -1.09 -32.47
CA ASN A 456 9.00 -0.97 -31.04
C ASN A 456 9.45 0.38 -30.46
N GLN A 457 8.48 1.21 -30.07
CA GLN A 457 8.73 2.53 -29.47
C GLN A 457 8.99 2.48 -27.95
N GLY A 458 9.06 1.30 -27.34
CA GLY A 458 9.32 1.17 -25.91
C GLY A 458 10.72 1.63 -25.49
N VAL A 459 11.75 1.45 -26.31
CA VAL A 459 13.13 1.89 -25.98
C VAL A 459 13.24 3.44 -25.96
N PRO A 460 12.74 4.18 -26.97
CA PRO A 460 12.62 5.63 -26.89
C PRO A 460 11.90 6.12 -25.62
N PHE A 461 10.82 5.45 -25.21
CA PHE A 461 10.07 5.81 -24.00
C PHE A 461 10.94 5.68 -22.73
N ILE A 462 11.65 4.55 -22.56
CA ILE A 462 12.59 4.37 -21.44
C ILE A 462 13.67 5.46 -21.46
N LYS A 463 14.25 5.73 -22.63
CA LYS A 463 15.29 6.75 -22.77
C LYS A 463 14.78 8.16 -22.40
N ASN A 464 13.56 8.50 -22.77
CA ASN A 464 12.93 9.78 -22.42
C ASN A 464 12.68 9.86 -20.91
N PHE A 465 12.15 8.80 -20.30
CA PHE A 465 12.00 8.73 -18.84
C PHE A 465 13.32 8.96 -18.11
N LEU A 466 14.39 8.25 -18.53
CA LEU A 466 15.70 8.37 -17.88
C LEU A 466 16.33 9.76 -18.05
N LYS A 467 16.07 10.45 -19.17
CA LYS A 467 16.47 11.85 -19.34
C LYS A 467 15.73 12.78 -18.37
N LEU A 468 14.43 12.56 -18.17
CA LEU A 468 13.64 13.30 -17.20
C LEU A 468 14.16 13.04 -15.78
N ALA A 469 14.40 11.78 -15.43
CA ALA A 469 14.93 11.39 -14.12
C ALA A 469 16.34 11.94 -13.85
N LEU A 470 17.17 12.11 -14.88
CA LEU A 470 18.49 12.74 -14.75
C LEU A 470 18.43 14.26 -14.53
N ALA A 471 17.31 14.89 -14.90
CA ALA A 471 17.08 16.33 -14.78
C ALA A 471 16.21 16.69 -13.56
N PHE A 472 15.65 15.69 -12.88
CA PHE A 472 14.97 15.77 -11.59
C PHE A 472 15.99 15.87 -10.46
#